data_AF-A0A2G9TIN9-F1
#
_entry.id   AF-A0A2G9TIN9-F1
#
_cell.length_a   1.000
_cell.length_b   1.000
_cell.length_c   1.000
_cell.angle_alpha   90.00
_cell.angle_beta   90.00
_cell.angle_gamma   90.00
#
_symmetry.space_group_name_H-M   'P 1'
#
loop_
_entity.id
_entity.type
_entity.pdbx_description
1 polymer ?
#
loop_
_entity_poly.entity_id
_entity_poly.type
_entity_poly.pdbx_seq_one_letter_code
_entity_poly.pdbx_strand_id
1 'polypeptide(L)'
;VDKGVVPMAGTVGEGTTQGMDDLNARCAQYKKDGAQFAKWRCVHKISATTPSHMALVEIAEVLARYASICQQNGLVPIVEPEILPDGEHDIDRCRKITETVLSYCYR
;
A
#
# COMPACT_ATOMS: atom_id res chain seq x y z
N VAL A 1 -0.26 -2.03 10.66
CA VAL A 1 1.11 -2.36 11.13
C VAL A 1 2.17 -1.56 10.39
N ASP A 2 1.78 -0.85 9.33
CA ASP A 2 2.56 0.26 8.79
C ASP A 2 2.89 1.31 9.86
N LYS A 3 3.88 2.14 9.56
CA LYS A 3 4.34 3.29 10.36
C LYS A 3 4.12 4.61 9.60
N GLY A 4 3.10 4.66 8.73
CA GLY A 4 2.69 5.85 8.00
C GLY A 4 3.34 6.05 6.61
N VAL A 5 2.87 7.09 5.91
CA VAL A 5 3.30 7.46 4.56
C VAL A 5 4.50 8.41 4.64
N VAL A 6 5.47 8.21 3.75
CA VAL A 6 6.65 9.09 3.57
C VAL A 6 6.74 9.57 2.12
N PRO A 7 7.23 10.79 1.86
CA PRO A 7 7.35 11.33 0.51
C PRO A 7 8.31 10.52 -0.36
N MET A 8 7.99 10.37 -1.64
CA MET A 8 8.86 9.72 -2.62
C MET A 8 9.62 10.77 -3.43
N ALA A 9 10.95 10.80 -3.27
CA ALA A 9 11.80 11.74 -4.01
C ALA A 9 11.69 11.54 -5.52
N GLY A 10 11.68 12.63 -6.28
CA GLY A 10 11.56 12.59 -7.74
C GLY A 10 10.14 12.40 -8.27
N THR A 11 9.12 12.39 -7.40
CA THR A 11 7.70 12.32 -7.77
C THR A 11 6.96 13.63 -7.47
N VAL A 12 5.74 13.77 -8.01
CA VAL A 12 4.88 14.95 -7.79
C VAL A 12 3.92 14.69 -6.63
N GLY A 13 4.40 14.92 -5.40
CA GLY A 13 3.55 14.84 -4.20
C GLY A 13 3.03 13.45 -3.85
N GLU A 14 3.69 12.40 -4.37
CA GLU A 14 3.41 10.99 -4.08
C GLU A 14 4.24 10.50 -2.88
N GLY A 15 3.85 9.36 -2.33
CA GLY A 15 4.53 8.75 -1.19
C GLY A 15 4.50 7.23 -1.23
N THR A 16 5.38 6.61 -0.45
CA THR A 16 5.36 5.19 -0.11
C THR A 16 5.03 5.03 1.37
N THR A 17 4.76 3.81 1.83
CA THR A 17 4.43 3.54 3.24
C THR A 17 5.57 2.77 3.90
N GLN A 18 5.98 3.21 5.08
CA GLN A 18 7.07 2.60 5.85
C GLN A 18 6.56 1.64 6.94
N GLY A 19 7.49 0.90 7.54
CA GLY A 19 7.21 -0.01 8.67
C GLY A 19 7.67 -1.46 8.46
N MET A 20 8.54 -1.70 7.46
CA MET A 20 9.05 -3.02 7.08
C MET A 20 10.14 -3.51 8.05
N ASP A 21 10.97 -2.58 8.53
CA ASP A 21 11.89 -2.83 9.63
C ASP A 21 11.10 -3.42 10.79
N ASP A 22 11.65 -4.40 11.49
CA ASP A 22 11.04 -5.12 12.62
C ASP A 22 9.68 -5.80 12.39
N LEU A 23 9.13 -5.76 11.17
CA LEU A 23 7.77 -6.25 10.90
C LEU A 23 7.60 -7.73 11.24
N ASN A 24 8.58 -8.58 10.92
CA ASN A 24 8.51 -10.02 11.21
C ASN A 24 8.36 -10.29 12.71
N ALA A 25 9.24 -9.69 13.53
CA ALA A 25 9.19 -9.85 14.99
C ALA A 25 7.88 -9.31 15.58
N ARG A 26 7.39 -8.17 15.07
CA ARG A 26 6.11 -7.59 15.48
C ARG A 26 4.93 -8.48 15.09
N CYS A 27 4.90 -9.03 13.89
CA CYS A 27 3.84 -9.95 13.46
C CYS A 27 3.80 -11.20 14.34
N ALA A 28 4.95 -11.80 14.66
CA ALA A 28 5.04 -12.94 15.58
C ALA A 28 4.46 -12.59 16.96
N GLN A 29 4.85 -11.42 17.50
CA GLN A 29 4.36 -10.95 18.79
C GLN A 29 2.84 -10.69 18.77
N TYR A 30 2.33 -9.96 17.77
CA TYR A 30 0.90 -9.70 17.65
C TYR A 30 0.09 -11.00 17.48
N LYS A 31 0.61 -12.00 16.78
CA LYS A 31 -0.05 -13.31 16.67
C LYS A 31 -0.14 -14.00 18.03
N LYS A 32 0.95 -13.99 18.81
CA LYS A 32 0.98 -14.52 20.18
C LYS A 32 -0.02 -13.81 21.08
N ASP A 33 -0.19 -12.51 20.88
CA ASP A 33 -1.14 -11.67 21.63
C ASP A 33 -2.59 -11.78 21.13
N GLY A 34 -2.85 -12.62 20.11
CA GLY A 34 -4.20 -12.99 19.67
C GLY A 34 -4.68 -12.33 18.36
N ALA A 35 -3.88 -11.47 17.73
CA ALA A 35 -4.24 -10.90 16.44
C ALA A 35 -4.37 -11.99 15.35
N GLN A 36 -5.36 -11.86 14.48
CA GLN A 36 -5.62 -12.82 13.39
C GLN A 36 -5.37 -12.24 12.00
N PHE A 37 -5.37 -10.92 11.88
CA PHE A 37 -5.11 -10.20 10.65
C PHE A 37 -4.29 -8.94 10.94
N ALA A 38 -3.70 -8.38 9.90
CA ALA A 38 -3.00 -7.10 9.94
C ALA A 38 -3.56 -6.20 8.83
N LYS A 39 -3.26 -4.91 8.92
CA LYS A 39 -3.59 -3.91 7.89
C LYS A 39 -2.34 -3.15 7.49
N TRP A 40 -2.20 -2.85 6.20
CA TRP A 40 -1.19 -1.94 5.69
C TRP A 40 -1.78 -1.05 4.60
N ARG A 41 -1.71 0.26 4.83
CA ARG A 41 -2.28 1.28 3.95
C ARG A 41 -1.21 1.97 3.11
N CYS A 42 -1.36 1.91 1.80
CA CYS A 42 -0.65 2.75 0.84
C CYS A 42 -1.60 3.77 0.24
N VAL A 43 -1.07 4.87 -0.31
CA VAL A 43 -1.89 6.00 -0.77
C VAL A 43 -1.45 6.44 -2.16
N HIS A 44 -2.41 6.54 -3.06
CA HIS A 44 -2.27 7.14 -4.38
C HIS A 44 -3.09 8.41 -4.50
N LYS A 45 -2.58 9.39 -5.25
CA LYS A 45 -3.30 10.62 -5.62
C LYS A 45 -3.59 10.62 -7.11
N ILE A 46 -4.79 11.03 -7.49
CA ILE A 46 -5.15 11.21 -8.90
C ILE A 46 -4.81 12.65 -9.31
N SER A 47 -4.05 12.77 -10.39
CA SER A 47 -3.84 14.05 -11.09
C SER A 47 -3.63 13.82 -12.58
N ALA A 48 -3.17 14.85 -13.29
CA ALA A 48 -2.77 14.74 -14.69
C ALA A 48 -1.61 13.74 -14.89
N THR A 49 -0.69 13.65 -13.93
CA THR A 49 0.55 12.84 -14.03
C THR A 49 0.69 11.76 -12.95
N THR A 50 -0.22 11.70 -11.97
CA THR A 50 -0.21 10.70 -10.89
C THR A 50 -1.44 9.78 -10.96
N PRO A 51 -1.31 8.49 -10.58
CA PRO A 51 -0.12 7.85 -10.03
C PRO A 51 0.98 7.65 -11.08
N SER A 52 2.23 7.91 -10.72
CA SER A 52 3.37 7.64 -11.60
C SER A 52 3.67 6.14 -11.66
N HIS A 53 4.40 5.72 -12.71
CA HIS A 53 4.87 4.33 -12.81
C HIS A 53 5.72 3.93 -11.59
N MET A 54 6.54 4.84 -11.08
CA MET A 54 7.37 4.60 -9.90
C MET A 54 6.51 4.33 -8.66
N ALA A 55 5.48 5.15 -8.42
CA ALA A 55 4.57 4.95 -7.30
C ALA A 55 3.77 3.64 -7.41
N LEU A 56 3.35 3.26 -8.62
CA LEU A 56 2.63 2.00 -8.87
C LEU A 56 3.50 0.78 -8.53
N VAL A 57 4.77 0.77 -8.96
CA VAL A 57 5.69 -0.35 -8.69
C VAL A 57 6.03 -0.43 -7.20
N GLU A 58 6.42 0.69 -6.60
CA GLU A 58 6.86 0.72 -5.21
C GLU A 58 5.74 0.29 -4.24
N ILE A 59 4.52 0.79 -4.42
CA ILE A 59 3.39 0.43 -3.55
C ILE A 59 3.03 -1.05 -3.69
N ALA A 60 3.05 -1.59 -4.91
CA ALA A 60 2.82 -3.02 -5.13
C ALA A 60 3.89 -3.87 -4.43
N GLU A 61 5.17 -3.52 -4.55
CA GLU A 61 6.27 -4.23 -3.91
C GLU A 61 6.22 -4.16 -2.38
N VAL A 62 5.90 -3.00 -1.80
CA VAL A 62 5.75 -2.84 -0.35
C VAL A 62 4.60 -3.68 0.17
N LEU A 63 3.44 -3.63 -0.48
CA LEU A 63 2.26 -4.41 -0.07
C LEU A 63 2.49 -5.92 -0.19
N ALA A 64 3.16 -6.37 -1.25
CA ALA A 64 3.51 -7.78 -1.43
C ALA A 64 4.49 -8.27 -0.35
N ARG A 65 5.54 -7.48 -0.04
CA ARG A 65 6.50 -7.81 1.05
C ARG A 65 5.81 -7.86 2.41
N TYR A 66 4.97 -6.87 2.72
CA TYR A 66 4.16 -6.84 3.93
C TYR A 66 3.25 -8.08 4.05
N ALA A 67 2.56 -8.43 2.96
CA ALA A 67 1.64 -9.56 2.93
C ALA A 67 2.36 -10.89 3.18
N SER A 68 3.52 -11.07 2.53
CA SER A 68 4.38 -12.25 2.73
C SER A 68 4.80 -12.42 4.18
N ILE A 69 5.29 -11.35 4.83
CA ILE A 69 5.71 -11.40 6.24
C ILE A 69 4.52 -11.69 7.17
N CYS A 70 3.34 -11.14 6.90
CA CYS A 70 2.14 -11.44 7.69
C CYS A 70 1.76 -12.91 7.59
N GLN A 71 1.73 -13.47 6.39
CA GLN A 71 1.36 -14.86 6.14
C GLN A 71 2.34 -15.83 6.81
N GLN A 72 3.64 -15.55 6.77
CA GLN A 72 4.68 -16.33 7.47
C GLN A 72 4.45 -16.40 8.99
N ASN A 73 3.79 -15.38 9.57
CA ASN A 73 3.49 -15.29 11.00
C ASN A 73 2.03 -15.63 11.33
N GLY A 74 1.27 -16.19 10.37
CA GLY A 74 -0.12 -16.61 10.58
C GLY A 74 -1.12 -15.45 10.76
N LEU A 75 -0.82 -14.27 10.21
CA LEU A 75 -1.72 -13.13 10.13
C LEU A 75 -2.25 -12.98 8.70
N VAL A 76 -3.57 -12.84 8.53
CA VAL A 76 -4.17 -12.49 7.24
C VAL A 76 -3.83 -11.03 6.91
N PRO A 77 -3.16 -10.73 5.78
CA PRO A 77 -2.85 -9.35 5.42
C PRO A 77 -4.01 -8.67 4.69
N ILE A 78 -4.48 -7.54 5.21
CA ILE A 78 -5.35 -6.62 4.47
C ILE A 78 -4.46 -5.70 3.63
N VAL A 79 -4.51 -5.91 2.32
CA VAL A 79 -3.79 -5.14 1.30
C VAL A 79 -4.65 -3.93 0.92
N GLU A 80 -4.24 -2.72 1.31
CA GLU A 80 -5.03 -1.49 1.16
C GLU A 80 -4.27 -0.44 0.31
N PRO A 81 -4.33 -0.54 -1.03
CA PRO A 81 -3.81 0.48 -1.93
C PRO A 81 -4.87 1.56 -2.14
N GLU A 82 -5.02 2.48 -1.18
CA GLU A 82 -6.05 3.52 -1.23
C GLU A 82 -5.78 4.52 -2.35
N ILE A 83 -6.84 4.90 -3.05
CA ILE A 83 -6.84 5.98 -4.02
C ILE A 83 -7.63 7.14 -3.42
N LEU A 84 -6.95 8.27 -3.23
CA LEU A 84 -7.56 9.44 -2.61
C LEU A 84 -8.61 10.08 -3.53
N PRO A 85 -9.73 10.55 -2.97
CA PRO A 85 -10.79 11.22 -3.72
C PRO A 85 -10.43 12.67 -4.08
N ASP A 86 -9.32 13.22 -3.55
CA ASP A 86 -8.91 14.60 -3.77
C ASP A 86 -8.72 14.93 -5.28
N GLY A 87 -9.25 16.07 -5.70
CA GLY A 87 -9.12 16.61 -7.05
C GLY A 87 -10.47 16.78 -7.76
N GLU A 88 -10.42 17.15 -9.04
CA GLU A 88 -11.60 17.43 -9.88
C GLU A 88 -11.86 16.31 -10.93
N HIS A 89 -11.32 15.12 -10.70
CA HIS A 89 -11.47 14.00 -11.62
C HIS A 89 -12.87 13.39 -11.56
N ASP A 90 -13.34 12.85 -12.68
CA ASP A 90 -14.62 12.15 -12.75
C ASP A 90 -14.52 10.68 -12.30
N ILE A 91 -15.67 10.02 -12.25
CA ILE A 91 -15.78 8.62 -11.84
C ILE A 91 -15.08 7.66 -12.81
N ASP A 92 -15.04 7.98 -14.10
CA ASP A 92 -14.37 7.16 -15.12
C ASP A 92 -12.86 7.19 -14.96
N ARG A 93 -12.30 8.36 -14.63
CA ARG A 93 -10.88 8.51 -14.28
C ARG A 93 -10.56 7.72 -13.02
N CYS A 94 -11.39 7.83 -11.97
CA CYS A 94 -11.21 7.06 -10.73
C CYS A 94 -11.22 5.54 -11.00
N ARG A 95 -12.18 5.05 -11.79
CA ARG A 95 -12.25 3.65 -12.21
C ARG A 95 -10.98 3.20 -12.93
N LYS A 96 -10.53 3.95 -13.94
CA LYS A 96 -9.33 3.59 -14.71
C LYS A 96 -8.08 3.52 -13.83
N ILE A 97 -7.92 4.46 -12.91
CA ILE A 97 -6.79 4.44 -11.96
C ILE A 97 -6.92 3.26 -11.00
N THR A 98 -8.11 2.96 -10.52
CA THR A 98 -8.38 1.79 -9.66
C THR A 98 -8.03 0.48 -10.33
N GLU A 99 -8.51 0.25 -11.56
CA GLU A 99 -8.16 -0.92 -12.37
C GLU A 99 -6.64 -1.05 -12.53
N THR A 100 -5.97 0.07 -12.81
CA THR A 100 -4.51 0.11 -12.97
C THR A 100 -3.80 -0.27 -11.67
N VAL A 101 -4.10 0.41 -10.55
CA VAL A 101 -3.46 0.17 -9.25
C VAL A 101 -3.66 -1.28 -8.79
N LEU A 102 -4.89 -1.80 -8.90
CA LEU A 102 -5.17 -3.18 -8.51
C LEU A 102 -4.45 -4.18 -9.40
N SER A 103 -4.33 -3.92 -10.70
CA SER A 103 -3.55 -4.79 -11.60
C SER A 103 -2.08 -4.87 -11.19
N TYR A 104 -1.49 -3.79 -10.67
CA TYR A 104 -0.11 -3.81 -10.17
C TYR A 104 0.02 -4.60 -8.86
N CYS A 105 -0.98 -4.53 -7.98
CA CYS A 105 -0.95 -5.23 -6.69
C CYS A 105 -1.07 -6.76 -6.81
N TYR A 106 -1.72 -7.27 -7.86
CA TYR A 106 -2.03 -8.69 -8.05
C TYR A 106 -1.41 -9.32 -9.30
N ARG A 107 -0.39 -8.68 -9.85
CA ARG A 107 0.33 -9.11 -11.04
C ARG A 107 1.02 -10.47 -10.89
#